data_AF-A0A6M5YKX3-F1
#
_entry.id   AF-A0A6M5YKX3-F1
#
_cell.length_a   1.000
_cell.length_b   1.000
_cell.length_c   1.000
_cell.angle_alpha   90.00
_cell.angle_beta   90.00
_cell.angle_gamma   90.00
#
_symmetry.space_group_name_H-M   'P 1'
#
loop_
_entity.id
_entity.type
_entity.pdbx_description
1 polymer ?
#
loop_
_entity_poly.entity_id
_entity_poly.type
_entity_poly.pdbx_seq_one_letter_code
_entity_poly.pdbx_strand_id
1 'polypeptide(L)'
;MKAHRARNRNGTPHETKDPSAPGSGHRRYGQLHEVGGAESETDPDYDPEFDAGYTQVHINRCARVVDGFLASLENVPKEKSNAFVLKAVKTVVVRLNKLNDQCDGVLIETGRREQLCALLIAAAQRAGLVSDEYDVTAPWREW
;
A
#
# COMPACT_ATOMS: atom_id res chain seq x y z
N MET A 1 -4.01 47.62 -44.68
CA MET A 1 -2.85 46.83 -45.14
C MET A 1 -1.65 47.16 -44.24
N LYS A 2 -1.21 46.19 -43.43
CA LYS A 2 -0.13 46.35 -42.44
C LYS A 2 1.24 46.06 -43.05
N ALA A 3 2.21 46.91 -42.66
CA ALA A 3 3.65 46.69 -42.50
C ALA A 3 4.44 45.92 -43.58
N HIS A 4 5.35 46.63 -44.26
CA HIS A 4 6.45 46.06 -45.03
C HIS A 4 7.75 46.00 -44.21
N ARG A 5 8.06 44.78 -43.75
CA ARG A 5 9.34 44.04 -43.84
C ARG A 5 10.69 44.80 -43.74
N ALA A 6 11.33 44.59 -42.58
CA ALA A 6 12.66 44.02 -42.32
C ALA A 6 13.95 44.51 -43.02
N ARG A 7 15.02 44.59 -42.20
CA ARG A 7 16.39 44.02 -42.37
C ARG A 7 17.15 44.32 -41.07
N ASN A 8 17.40 43.37 -40.16
CA ASN A 8 18.36 42.26 -40.14
C ASN A 8 19.83 42.63 -40.43
N ARG A 9 20.70 42.46 -39.40
CA ARG A 9 22.14 42.15 -39.46
C ARG A 9 22.47 41.42 -38.15
N ASN A 10 22.48 40.10 -38.17
CA ASN A 10 23.64 39.20 -38.33
C ASN A 10 24.60 39.16 -37.12
N GLY A 11 24.59 38.03 -36.45
CA GLY A 11 25.58 37.53 -35.49
C GLY A 11 25.18 36.12 -35.02
N THR A 12 25.55 35.09 -35.78
CA THR A 12 25.49 33.66 -35.42
C THR A 12 26.89 33.19 -34.96
N PRO A 13 27.08 31.96 -34.47
CA PRO A 13 26.40 31.28 -33.36
C PRO A 13 27.45 30.76 -32.34
N HIS A 14 27.06 30.46 -31.10
CA HIS A 14 27.80 29.46 -30.33
C HIS A 14 26.83 28.49 -29.68
N GLU A 15 26.82 27.31 -30.29
CA GLU A 15 26.21 26.09 -29.78
C GLU A 15 27.14 25.54 -28.70
N THR A 16 26.62 25.40 -27.48
CA THR A 16 26.98 24.32 -26.56
C THR A 16 25.72 23.98 -25.76
N LYS A 17 25.11 22.83 -26.08
CA LYS A 17 24.19 22.16 -25.17
C LYS A 17 25.05 21.39 -24.19
N ASP A 18 24.97 21.74 -22.91
CA ASP A 18 25.26 20.81 -21.82
C ASP A 18 24.11 20.87 -20.80
N PRO A 19 23.47 19.74 -20.45
CA PRO A 19 22.31 19.71 -19.59
C PRO A 19 22.76 19.46 -18.15
N SER A 20 22.83 20.50 -17.32
CA SER A 20 22.81 20.35 -15.86
C SER A 20 22.62 21.70 -15.19
N ALA A 21 21.36 22.02 -14.89
CA ALA A 21 21.01 23.08 -13.95
C ALA A 21 19.66 22.71 -13.30
N PRO A 22 19.39 23.21 -12.09
CA PRO A 22 19.25 22.36 -10.91
C PRO A 22 17.83 22.42 -10.34
N GLY A 23 17.42 21.41 -9.60
CA GLY A 23 16.22 21.58 -8.80
C GLY A 23 15.69 20.32 -8.16
N SER A 24 15.66 20.37 -6.83
CA SER A 24 14.57 19.85 -6.01
C SER A 24 14.42 18.33 -5.97
N GLY A 25 14.84 17.64 -4.92
CA GLY A 25 15.21 18.16 -3.61
C GLY A 25 15.85 17.05 -2.80
N HIS A 26 16.60 17.47 -1.79
CA HIS A 26 16.88 16.62 -0.65
C HIS A 26 15.55 16.01 -0.21
N ARG A 27 15.37 14.69 -0.41
CA ARG A 27 14.45 13.93 0.42
C ARG A 27 14.99 14.16 1.83
N ARG A 28 14.33 15.04 2.58
CA ARG A 28 14.65 15.26 3.98
C ARG A 28 14.57 13.88 4.63
N TYR A 29 15.74 13.31 4.94
CA TYR A 29 15.89 12.21 5.89
C TYR A 29 15.40 12.76 7.23
N GLY A 30 14.09 12.68 7.41
CA GLY A 30 13.37 13.28 8.50
C GLY A 30 12.32 12.28 8.94
N GLN A 31 12.77 11.37 9.82
CA GLN A 31 11.96 10.62 10.76
C GLN A 31 10.92 9.65 10.17
N LEU A 32 11.27 8.36 10.14
CA LEU A 32 10.43 7.21 10.53
C LEU A 32 11.28 5.93 10.32
N HIS A 33 12.18 5.64 11.27
CA HIS A 33 12.73 4.29 11.40
C HIS A 33 11.67 3.44 12.09
N GLU A 34 10.92 2.69 11.29
CA GLU A 34 10.36 1.38 11.62
C GLU A 34 9.70 0.85 10.33
N VAL A 35 10.46 0.10 9.53
CA VAL A 35 10.09 -1.21 8.95
C VAL A 35 11.28 -1.86 8.22
N GLY A 36 11.70 -3.04 8.71
CA GLY A 36 12.31 -4.15 7.95
C GLY A 36 13.85 -4.32 8.02
N GLY A 37 14.29 -5.53 8.39
CA GLY A 37 15.67 -6.03 8.27
C GLY A 37 16.40 -6.18 9.60
N ALA A 38 16.80 -5.06 10.18
CA ALA A 38 17.71 -4.99 11.32
C ALA A 38 17.12 -4.15 12.46
N GLU A 39 17.29 -4.59 13.71
CA GLU A 39 16.78 -3.85 14.88
C GLU A 39 17.60 -2.58 15.16
N SER A 40 18.81 -2.50 14.61
CA SER A 40 19.72 -1.36 14.75
C SER A 40 20.82 -1.39 13.67
N GLU A 41 21.59 -0.31 13.52
CA GLU A 41 22.77 -0.25 12.64
C GLU A 41 23.90 -1.21 13.06
N THR A 42 23.83 -1.78 14.26
CA THR A 42 24.80 -2.77 14.78
C THR A 42 24.39 -4.22 14.53
N ASP A 43 23.20 -4.43 13.97
CA ASP A 43 22.72 -5.74 13.57
C ASP A 43 23.57 -6.26 12.40
N PRO A 44 24.09 -7.50 12.43
CA PRO A 44 24.85 -8.07 11.31
C PRO A 44 24.06 -8.12 10.00
N ASP A 45 22.72 -8.08 10.06
CA ASP A 45 21.83 -8.06 8.90
C ASP A 45 21.42 -6.63 8.49
N TYR A 46 22.01 -5.59 9.09
CA TYR A 46 21.77 -4.20 8.69
C TYR A 46 22.34 -3.92 7.31
N ASP A 47 21.45 -3.67 6.36
CA ASP A 47 21.77 -3.20 5.03
C ASP A 47 21.27 -1.75 4.88
N PRO A 48 22.16 -0.75 4.77
CA PRO A 48 21.77 0.65 4.60
C PRO A 48 21.08 0.94 3.25
N GLU A 49 21.17 0.02 2.29
CA GLU A 49 20.47 0.09 1.00
C GLU A 49 19.14 -0.68 1.00
N PHE A 50 18.80 -1.38 2.10
CA PHE A 50 17.55 -2.11 2.21
C PHE A 50 16.34 -1.16 2.11
N ASP A 51 15.44 -1.49 1.20
CA ASP A 51 14.15 -0.84 1.03
C ASP A 51 13.06 -1.90 1.07
N ALA A 52 12.21 -1.85 2.09
CA ALA A 52 11.08 -2.78 2.23
C ALA A 52 10.02 -2.60 1.12
N GLY A 53 10.03 -1.49 0.38
CA GLY A 53 8.98 -1.14 -0.60
C GLY A 53 7.68 -0.67 0.06
N TYR A 54 7.67 -0.47 1.38
CA TYR A 54 6.57 0.10 2.15
C TYR A 54 7.08 0.86 3.35
N THR A 55 6.19 1.61 4.01
CA THR A 55 6.52 2.45 5.17
C THR A 55 5.69 2.07 6.38
N GLN A 56 6.06 2.56 7.57
CA GLN A 56 5.23 2.42 8.77
C GLN A 56 3.79 2.94 8.56
N VAL A 57 3.59 3.93 7.68
CA VAL A 57 2.25 4.42 7.34
C VAL A 57 1.42 3.33 6.65
N HIS A 58 2.02 2.51 5.79
CA HIS A 58 1.36 1.38 5.15
C HIS A 58 1.02 0.28 6.17
N ILE A 59 1.94 -0.03 7.09
CA ILE A 59 1.67 -0.97 8.19
C ILE A 59 0.52 -0.48 9.07
N ASN A 60 0.55 0.78 9.49
CA ASN A 60 -0.51 1.37 10.30
C ASN A 60 -1.86 1.38 9.55
N ARG A 61 -1.86 1.55 8.23
CA ARG A 61 -3.08 1.42 7.41
C ARG A 61 -3.56 -0.01 7.34
N CYS A 62 -2.67 -0.99 7.22
CA CYS A 62 -3.02 -2.41 7.23
C CYS A 62 -3.71 -2.79 8.54
N ALA A 63 -3.09 -2.43 9.68
CA ALA A 63 -3.67 -2.63 11.01
C ALA A 63 -5.08 -2.02 11.11
N ARG A 64 -5.25 -0.75 10.70
CA ARG A 64 -6.57 -0.08 10.73
C ARG A 64 -7.61 -0.75 9.83
N VAL A 65 -7.22 -1.33 8.70
CA VAL A 65 -8.15 -2.07 7.83
C VAL A 65 -8.66 -3.33 8.53
N VAL A 66 -7.77 -4.05 9.22
CA VAL A 66 -8.12 -5.23 10.02
C VAL A 66 -8.96 -4.84 11.24
N ASP A 67 -8.56 -3.81 11.99
CA ASP A 67 -9.30 -3.30 13.15
C ASP A 67 -10.73 -2.88 12.76
N GLY A 68 -10.88 -2.18 11.64
CA GLY A 68 -12.19 -1.77 11.13
C GLY A 68 -13.08 -2.95 10.75
N PHE A 69 -12.49 -4.06 10.28
CA PHE A 69 -13.21 -5.30 10.07
C PHE A 69 -13.66 -5.91 11.39
N LEU A 70 -12.76 -6.06 12.37
CA LEU A 70 -13.08 -6.63 13.67
C LEU A 70 -14.19 -5.84 14.38
N ALA A 71 -14.09 -4.51 14.39
CA ALA A 71 -15.11 -3.62 14.96
C ALA A 71 -16.48 -3.76 14.25
N SER A 72 -16.48 -4.02 12.93
CA SER A 72 -17.73 -4.23 12.20
C SER A 72 -18.47 -5.50 12.65
N LEU A 73 -17.72 -6.51 13.14
CA LEU A 73 -18.28 -7.78 13.60
C LEU A 73 -18.90 -7.70 15.00
N GLU A 74 -18.64 -6.64 15.76
CA GLU A 74 -19.23 -6.45 17.09
C GLU A 74 -20.74 -6.13 17.02
N ASN A 75 -21.22 -5.66 15.86
CA ASN A 75 -22.58 -5.15 15.67
C ASN A 75 -23.38 -5.97 14.65
N VAL A 76 -23.10 -7.27 14.52
CA VAL A 76 -23.76 -8.16 13.53
C VAL A 76 -25.25 -8.30 13.86
N PRO A 77 -26.16 -7.95 12.92
CA PRO A 77 -27.59 -8.17 13.11
C PRO A 77 -27.93 -9.67 13.12
N LYS A 78 -28.66 -10.13 14.15
CA LYS A 78 -29.04 -11.55 14.32
C LYS A 78 -29.72 -12.15 13.09
N GLU A 79 -30.57 -11.38 12.41
CA GLU A 79 -31.44 -11.88 11.34
C GLU A 79 -30.74 -11.97 9.97
N LYS A 80 -29.58 -11.33 9.83
CA LYS A 80 -28.83 -11.26 8.57
C LYS A 80 -27.34 -11.53 8.80
N SER A 81 -27.01 -12.33 9.81
CA SER A 81 -25.63 -12.53 10.28
C SER A 81 -24.69 -12.98 9.15
N ASN A 82 -25.01 -14.06 8.44
CA ASN A 82 -24.18 -14.59 7.37
C ASN A 82 -23.93 -13.57 6.25
N ALA A 83 -24.98 -12.95 5.73
CA ALA A 83 -24.86 -11.98 4.64
C ALA A 83 -24.07 -10.73 5.07
N PHE A 84 -24.27 -10.26 6.31
CA PHE A 84 -23.53 -9.14 6.86
C PHE A 84 -22.04 -9.49 7.03
N VAL A 85 -21.74 -10.64 7.64
CA VAL A 85 -20.36 -11.08 7.89
C VAL A 85 -19.62 -11.34 6.58
N LEU A 86 -20.23 -12.02 5.59
CA LEU A 86 -19.62 -12.22 4.27
C LEU A 86 -19.34 -10.88 3.56
N LYS A 87 -20.23 -9.90 3.69
CA LYS A 87 -19.99 -8.55 3.15
C LYS A 87 -18.82 -7.87 3.85
N ALA A 88 -18.67 -8.04 5.16
CA ALA A 88 -17.54 -7.53 5.93
C ALA A 88 -16.22 -8.18 5.47
N VAL A 89 -16.21 -9.52 5.31
CA VAL A 89 -15.06 -10.30 4.78
C VAL A 89 -14.66 -9.80 3.39
N LYS A 90 -15.62 -9.69 2.46
CA LYS A 90 -15.34 -9.15 1.12
C LYS A 90 -14.73 -7.75 1.20
N THR A 91 -15.30 -6.89 2.03
CA THR A 91 -14.87 -5.49 2.16
C THR A 91 -13.44 -5.39 2.67
N VAL A 92 -13.07 -6.18 3.67
CA VAL A 92 -11.71 -6.17 4.22
C VAL A 92 -10.71 -6.74 3.22
N VAL A 93 -11.01 -7.86 2.56
CA VAL A 93 -10.10 -8.47 1.56
C VAL A 93 -9.83 -7.50 0.41
N VAL A 94 -10.88 -6.88 -0.15
CA VAL A 94 -10.71 -5.89 -1.24
C VAL A 94 -9.91 -4.66 -0.80
N ARG A 95 -10.11 -4.17 0.43
CA ARG A 95 -9.34 -3.04 0.97
C ARG A 95 -7.87 -3.39 1.13
N LEU A 96 -7.60 -4.59 1.59
CA LEU A 96 -6.25 -5.04 1.77
C LEU A 96 -5.57 -5.29 0.39
N ASN A 97 -6.25 -5.89 -0.60
CA ASN A 97 -5.72 -6.01 -1.97
C ASN A 97 -5.25 -4.65 -2.49
N LYS A 98 -6.10 -3.63 -2.35
CA LYS A 98 -5.78 -2.25 -2.76
C LYS A 98 -4.59 -1.67 -2.00
N LEU A 99 -4.45 -1.96 -0.71
CA LEU A 99 -3.32 -1.47 0.09
C LEU A 99 -2.01 -2.17 -0.32
N ASN A 100 -2.07 -3.46 -0.62
CA ASN A 100 -0.91 -4.21 -1.10
C ASN A 100 -0.47 -3.76 -2.50
N ASP A 101 -1.42 -3.49 -3.39
CA ASP A 101 -1.17 -2.93 -4.73
C ASP A 101 -0.50 -1.56 -4.67
N GLN A 102 -0.83 -0.72 -3.68
CA GLN A 102 -0.11 0.55 -3.42
C GLN A 102 1.35 0.38 -3.02
N CYS A 103 1.76 -0.84 -2.66
CA CYS A 103 3.11 -1.21 -2.29
C CYS A 103 3.65 -2.28 -3.25
N ASP A 104 3.26 -2.24 -4.52
CA ASP A 104 3.72 -3.15 -5.58
C ASP A 104 3.62 -4.66 -5.21
N GLY A 105 2.67 -5.01 -4.35
CA GLY A 105 2.45 -6.37 -3.91
C GLY A 105 3.33 -6.85 -2.75
N VAL A 106 4.30 -6.04 -2.27
CA VAL A 106 5.31 -6.46 -1.28
C VAL A 106 4.93 -6.25 0.18
N LEU A 107 3.83 -5.54 0.47
CA LEU A 107 3.40 -5.27 1.85
C LEU A 107 2.93 -6.55 2.58
N ILE A 108 2.25 -7.44 1.87
CA ILE A 108 1.72 -8.69 2.44
C ILE A 108 2.36 -9.88 1.73
N GLU A 109 3.44 -10.36 2.32
CA GLU A 109 4.18 -11.55 1.87
C GLU A 109 3.32 -12.81 1.93
N THR A 110 3.66 -13.81 1.08
CA THR A 110 2.92 -15.07 0.94
C THR A 110 2.62 -15.76 2.28
N GLY A 111 3.60 -15.90 3.18
CA GLY A 111 3.39 -16.52 4.49
C GLY A 111 2.51 -15.67 5.44
N ARG A 112 2.56 -14.34 5.31
CA ARG A 112 1.72 -13.41 6.08
C ARG A 112 0.27 -13.41 5.58
N ARG A 113 0.04 -13.71 4.30
CA ARG A 113 -1.32 -13.87 3.74
C ARG A 113 -2.07 -15.01 4.42
N GLU A 114 -1.42 -16.14 4.69
CA GLU A 114 -2.05 -17.28 5.37
C GLU A 114 -2.51 -16.91 6.78
N GLN A 115 -1.64 -16.24 7.55
CA GLN A 115 -1.96 -15.76 8.90
C GLN A 115 -3.12 -14.76 8.88
N LEU A 116 -3.11 -13.84 7.93
CA LEU A 116 -4.17 -12.85 7.78
C LEU A 116 -5.50 -13.50 7.39
N CYS A 117 -5.50 -14.42 6.42
CA CYS A 117 -6.71 -15.14 6.03
C CYS A 117 -7.27 -15.96 7.20
N ALA A 118 -6.41 -16.67 7.94
CA ALA A 118 -6.81 -17.42 9.13
C ALA A 118 -7.46 -16.52 10.19
N LEU A 119 -6.90 -15.34 10.44
CA LEU A 119 -7.50 -14.35 11.35
C LEU A 119 -8.89 -13.91 10.87
N LEU A 120 -9.03 -13.55 9.60
CA LEU A 120 -10.30 -13.08 9.03
C LEU A 120 -11.39 -14.15 9.08
N ILE A 121 -11.04 -15.40 8.74
CA ILE A 121 -11.94 -16.56 8.78
C ILE A 121 -12.37 -16.83 10.23
N ALA A 122 -11.41 -16.91 11.16
CA ALA A 122 -11.71 -17.18 12.57
C ALA A 122 -12.60 -16.08 13.18
N ALA A 123 -12.34 -14.81 12.87
CA ALA A 123 -13.18 -13.71 13.32
C ALA A 123 -14.60 -13.79 12.74
N ALA A 124 -14.74 -14.09 11.44
CA ALA A 124 -16.03 -14.27 10.79
C ALA A 124 -16.85 -15.42 11.41
N GLN A 125 -16.22 -16.57 11.66
CA GLN A 125 -16.85 -17.70 12.34
C GLN A 125 -17.30 -17.34 13.77
N ARG A 126 -16.44 -16.64 14.53
CA ARG A 126 -16.78 -16.14 15.88
C ARG A 126 -17.94 -15.13 15.87
N ALA A 127 -18.09 -14.39 14.78
CA ALA A 127 -19.21 -13.48 14.57
C ALA A 127 -20.51 -14.19 14.12
N GLY A 128 -20.51 -15.53 14.06
CA GLY A 128 -21.68 -16.35 13.76
C GLY A 128 -21.84 -16.68 12.28
N LEU A 129 -20.80 -16.56 11.46
CA LEU A 129 -20.84 -17.04 10.09
C LEU A 129 -20.90 -18.57 10.06
N VAL A 130 -21.95 -19.10 9.44
CA VAL A 130 -22.08 -20.52 9.09
C VAL A 130 -21.89 -20.65 7.57
N SER A 131 -20.85 -21.37 7.16
CA SER A 131 -20.53 -21.60 5.75
C SER A 131 -19.88 -22.97 5.58
N ASP A 132 -20.18 -23.64 4.46
CA ASP A 132 -19.53 -24.90 4.07
C ASP A 132 -18.18 -24.66 3.36
N GLU A 133 -17.86 -23.40 3.05
CA GLU A 133 -16.59 -23.00 2.44
C GLU A 133 -15.49 -22.94 3.50
N TYR A 134 -14.39 -23.64 3.25
CA TYR A 134 -13.22 -23.65 4.14
C TYR A 134 -12.53 -22.28 4.19
N ASP A 135 -12.38 -21.62 3.03
CA ASP A 135 -11.78 -20.29 2.92
C ASP A 135 -12.76 -19.31 2.28
N VAL A 136 -13.52 -18.63 3.13
CA VAL A 136 -14.47 -17.59 2.72
C VAL A 136 -13.79 -16.33 2.17
N THR A 137 -12.46 -16.19 2.27
CA THR A 137 -11.72 -15.04 1.73
C THR A 137 -11.33 -15.26 0.26
N ALA A 138 -11.12 -16.52 -0.16
CA ALA A 138 -10.56 -16.89 -1.46
C ALA A 138 -11.22 -16.20 -2.67
N PRO A 139 -12.56 -16.06 -2.76
CA PRO A 139 -13.21 -15.50 -3.96
C PRO A 139 -12.88 -14.03 -4.25
N TRP A 140 -12.23 -13.32 -3.33
CA TRP A 140 -11.92 -11.90 -3.47
C TRP A 140 -10.44 -11.57 -3.36
N ARG A 141 -9.56 -12.56 -3.21
CA ARG A 141 -8.11 -12.34 -3.11
C ARG A 141 -7.49 -12.12 -4.49
N GLU A 142 -6.71 -11.05 -4.62
CA GLU A 142 -6.04 -10.67 -5.89
C GLU A 142 -4.51 -10.64 -5.79
N TRP A 143 -4.00 -10.57 -4.57
CA TRP A 143 -2.58 -10.42 -4.25
C TRP A 143 -1.77 -11.71 -4.30
#